data_AF-A0A843VFT8-F1
#
_entry.id   AF-A0A843VFT8-F1
#
_cell.length_a   1.000
_cell.length_b   1.000
_cell.length_c   1.000
_cell.angle_alpha   90.00
_cell.angle_beta   90.00
_cell.angle_gamma   90.00
#
_symmetry.space_group_name_H-M   'P 1'
#
loop_
_entity.id
_entity.type
_entity.pdbx_description
1 polymer ?
#
loop_
_entity_poly.entity_id
_entity_poly.type
_entity_poly.pdbx_seq_one_letter_code
_entity_poly.pdbx_strand_id
1 'polypeptide(L)'
;MDYGPVCLRRDYWESLCHRWATGPWQERSQVAKCNRATHSEKNLHTSGSVSYATHSQKLCHELERAPTFRELFDRTHKRKGTDDYVSESARTIVETYDRAMTNRYAEGTPQPDLDPETWVDAAGGPRKGRVYGFGDSLWILLQCCPHT
;
A
#
# COMPACT_ATOMS: atom_id res chain seq x y z
N MET A 1 29.61 3.21 -29.99
CA MET A 1 29.51 2.61 -28.64
C MET A 1 28.13 1.99 -28.52
N ASP A 2 28.06 0.68 -28.36
CA ASP A 2 26.81 -0.05 -28.12
C ASP A 2 26.41 0.10 -26.65
N TYR A 3 25.50 1.04 -26.37
CA TYR A 3 25.09 1.43 -25.01
C TYR A 3 23.98 0.52 -24.41
N GLY A 4 23.88 -0.73 -24.85
CA GLY A 4 22.92 -1.69 -24.29
C GLY A 4 23.42 -2.36 -23.01
N PRO A 5 22.54 -2.74 -22.07
CA PRO A 5 22.93 -3.51 -20.90
C PRO A 5 23.46 -4.90 -21.32
N VAL A 6 24.55 -5.34 -20.70
CA VAL A 6 25.26 -6.62 -21.02
C VAL A 6 24.35 -7.84 -20.90
N CYS A 7 23.32 -7.77 -20.06
CA CYS A 7 22.36 -8.85 -19.83
C CYS A 7 21.25 -8.96 -20.89
N LEU A 8 21.19 -8.06 -21.88
CA LEU A 8 20.16 -8.05 -22.90
C LEU A 8 20.77 -8.12 -24.29
N ARG A 9 20.23 -8.97 -25.16
CA ARG A 9 20.68 -9.01 -26.56
C ARG A 9 20.42 -7.66 -27.23
N ARG A 10 21.36 -7.26 -28.08
CA ARG A 10 21.38 -5.95 -28.73
C ARG A 10 20.11 -5.65 -29.52
N ASP A 11 19.62 -6.62 -30.29
CA ASP A 11 18.43 -6.47 -31.12
C ASP A 11 17.16 -6.21 -30.28
N TYR A 12 17.06 -6.84 -29.10
CA TYR A 12 15.98 -6.53 -28.16
C TYR A 12 16.12 -5.14 -27.55
N TRP A 13 17.34 -4.74 -27.17
CA TRP A 13 17.59 -3.41 -26.65
C TRP A 13 17.23 -2.31 -27.65
N GLU A 14 17.69 -2.43 -28.89
CA GLU A 14 17.38 -1.48 -29.97
C GLU A 14 15.87 -1.42 -30.23
N SER A 15 15.19 -2.58 -30.24
CA SER A 15 13.74 -2.65 -30.40
C SER A 15 12.98 -1.93 -29.27
N LEU A 16 13.45 -2.06 -28.02
CA LEU A 16 12.89 -1.33 -26.88
C LEU A 16 13.14 0.18 -27.01
N CYS A 17 14.35 0.60 -27.39
CA CYS A 17 14.67 2.00 -27.64
C CYS A 17 13.77 2.60 -28.72
N HIS A 18 13.56 1.91 -29.84
CA HIS A 18 12.62 2.36 -30.88
C HIS A 18 11.19 2.47 -30.36
N ARG A 19 10.71 1.49 -29.59
CA ARG A 19 9.39 1.53 -28.94
C ARG A 19 9.24 2.75 -28.03
N TRP A 20 10.23 3.02 -27.18
CA TRP A 20 10.23 4.15 -26.25
C TRP A 20 10.43 5.50 -26.93
N ALA A 21 11.07 5.53 -28.10
CA ALA A 21 11.22 6.73 -28.92
C ALA A 21 9.92 7.12 -29.65
N THR A 22 8.90 6.27 -29.71
CA THR A 22 7.63 6.61 -30.35
C THR A 22 6.91 7.74 -29.59
N GLY A 23 6.33 8.69 -30.33
CA GLY A 23 5.55 9.81 -29.77
C GLY A 23 4.50 9.38 -28.74
N PRO A 24 3.65 8.37 -29.03
CA PRO A 24 2.66 7.88 -28.07
C PRO A 24 3.26 7.35 -26.77
N TRP A 25 4.44 6.72 -26.81
CA TRP A 25 5.10 6.24 -25.60
C TRP A 25 5.69 7.40 -24.80
N GLN A 26 6.33 8.36 -25.47
CA GLN A 26 6.89 9.55 -24.82
C GLN A 26 5.81 10.37 -24.13
N GLU A 27 4.66 10.60 -24.79
CA GLU A 27 3.52 11.30 -24.19
C GLU A 27 3.04 10.58 -22.92
N ARG A 28 2.84 9.26 -22.99
CA ARG A 28 2.45 8.46 -21.82
C ARG A 28 3.48 8.53 -20.70
N SER A 29 4.77 8.52 -21.05
CA SER A 29 5.87 8.64 -20.10
C SER A 29 5.88 10.02 -19.41
N GLN A 30 5.64 11.10 -20.15
CA GLN A 30 5.54 12.45 -19.59
C GLN A 30 4.31 12.58 -18.69
N VAL A 31 3.14 12.09 -19.10
CA VAL A 31 1.94 12.07 -18.25
C VAL A 31 2.22 11.28 -16.96
N ALA A 32 2.85 10.10 -17.05
CA ALA A 32 3.22 9.33 -15.88
C ALA A 32 4.23 10.06 -14.97
N LYS A 33 5.18 10.80 -15.54
CA LYS A 33 6.13 11.63 -14.80
C LYS A 33 5.41 12.77 -14.07
N CYS A 34 4.55 13.51 -14.76
CA CYS A 34 3.74 14.57 -14.17
C CYS A 34 2.86 14.03 -13.04
N ASN A 35 2.19 12.90 -13.25
CA ASN A 35 1.35 12.26 -12.21
C ASN A 35 2.16 11.88 -10.96
N ARG A 36 3.40 11.38 -11.11
CA ARG A 36 4.26 11.10 -9.96
C ARG A 36 4.72 12.38 -9.24
N ALA A 37 4.96 13.45 -9.98
CA ALA A 37 5.38 14.73 -9.41
C ALA A 37 4.24 15.45 -8.68
N THR A 38 3.02 15.47 -9.24
CA THR A 38 1.86 16.13 -8.65
C THR A 38 1.27 15.37 -7.46
N HIS A 39 1.57 14.08 -7.34
CA HIS A 39 1.06 13.20 -6.30
C HIS A 39 2.18 12.43 -5.61
N SER A 40 3.31 13.10 -5.35
CA SER A 40 4.51 12.52 -4.74
C SER A 40 4.25 11.83 -3.40
N GLU A 41 3.27 12.31 -2.64
CA GLU A 41 2.89 11.76 -1.34
C GLU A 41 1.86 10.63 -1.42
N LYS A 42 1.23 10.42 -2.58
CA LYS A 42 0.17 9.41 -2.71
C LYS A 42 0.78 8.01 -2.85
N ASN A 43 0.31 7.07 -2.02
CA ASN A 43 0.71 5.65 -2.01
C ASN A 43 2.16 5.36 -1.57
N LEU A 44 2.75 6.26 -0.78
CA LEU A 44 4.02 5.97 -0.12
C LEU A 44 3.86 4.85 0.93
N HIS A 45 4.82 3.95 0.96
CA HIS A 45 4.96 2.87 1.95
C HIS A 45 6.46 2.55 2.13
N THR A 46 6.84 2.02 3.28
CA THR A 46 8.23 1.69 3.68
C THR A 46 8.56 0.19 3.58
N SER A 47 7.61 -0.62 3.09
CA SER A 47 7.78 -2.09 2.90
C SER A 47 8.87 -2.47 1.90
N GLY A 48 9.22 -1.57 0.97
CA GLY A 48 10.17 -1.87 -0.11
C GLY A 48 9.66 -3.00 -1.02
N SER A 49 10.54 -3.92 -1.41
CA SER A 49 10.20 -5.11 -2.22
C SER A 49 9.62 -6.27 -1.40
N VAL A 50 9.46 -6.11 -0.08
CA VAL A 50 8.97 -7.16 0.81
C VAL A 50 7.44 -7.11 0.84
N SER A 51 6.81 -8.28 0.71
CA SER A 51 5.35 -8.39 0.69
C SER A 51 4.72 -8.16 2.08
N TYR A 52 3.44 -7.80 2.08
CA TYR A 52 2.64 -7.64 3.29
C TYR A 52 2.58 -8.95 4.11
N ALA A 53 2.51 -10.11 3.43
CA ALA A 53 2.52 -11.43 4.07
C ALA A 53 3.85 -11.71 4.79
N THR A 54 4.98 -11.39 4.16
CA THR A 54 6.29 -11.52 4.80
C THR A 54 6.44 -10.56 5.99
N HIS A 55 5.93 -9.33 5.88
CA HIS A 55 5.90 -8.40 7.02
C HIS A 55 5.03 -8.92 8.17
N SER A 56 3.88 -9.53 7.85
CA SER A 56 2.98 -10.15 8.84
C SER A 56 3.68 -11.30 9.58
N GLN A 57 4.34 -12.20 8.85
CA GLN A 57 5.08 -13.32 9.46
C GLN A 57 6.22 -12.84 10.38
N LYS A 58 6.99 -11.84 9.93
CA LYS A 58 8.05 -11.24 10.76
C LYS A 58 7.48 -10.62 12.02
N LEU A 59 6.39 -9.88 11.91
CA LEU A 59 5.74 -9.24 13.04
C LEU A 59 5.10 -10.26 13.99
N CYS A 60 4.59 -11.37 13.46
CA CYS A 60 4.08 -12.49 14.25
C CYS A 60 5.18 -13.10 15.14
N HIS A 61 6.38 -13.32 14.58
CA HIS A 61 7.52 -13.79 15.34
C HIS A 61 8.03 -12.76 16.36
N GLU A 62 8.02 -11.47 16.01
CA GLU A 62 8.47 -10.39 16.91
C GLU A 62 7.51 -10.16 18.10
N LEU A 63 6.20 -10.35 17.90
CA LEU A 63 5.17 -10.16 18.92
C LEU A 63 4.78 -11.45 19.65
N GLU A 64 5.25 -12.60 19.18
CA GLU A 64 4.85 -13.94 19.65
C GLU A 64 3.33 -14.19 19.57
N ARG A 65 2.63 -13.45 18.70
CA ARG A 65 1.20 -13.57 18.43
C ARG A 65 0.86 -13.06 17.03
N ALA A 66 -0.35 -13.35 16.55
CA ALA A 66 -0.82 -12.75 15.31
C ALA A 66 -0.82 -11.20 15.42
N PRO A 67 -0.26 -10.48 14.43
CA PRO A 67 -0.32 -9.03 14.40
C PRO A 67 -1.71 -8.55 14.01
N THR A 68 -2.15 -7.43 14.58
CA THR A 68 -3.37 -6.77 14.13
C THR A 68 -3.15 -6.09 12.77
N PHE A 69 -4.23 -5.80 12.06
CA PHE A 69 -4.17 -5.04 10.81
C PHE A 69 -3.50 -3.67 11.02
N ARG A 70 -3.79 -3.02 12.16
CA ARG A 70 -3.24 -1.71 12.54
C ARG A 70 -1.73 -1.74 12.71
N GLU A 71 -1.20 -2.75 13.41
CA GLU A 71 0.24 -2.94 13.63
C GLU A 71 0.99 -3.22 12.32
N LEU A 72 0.37 -4.02 11.44
CA LEU A 72 0.95 -4.34 10.15
C LEU A 72 0.94 -3.13 9.19
N PHE A 73 -0.13 -2.33 9.24
CA PHE A 73 -0.18 -1.08 8.49
C PHE A 73 0.91 -0.12 9.00
N ASP A 74 1.02 0.07 10.31
CA ASP A 74 2.03 0.95 10.92
C ASP A 74 3.44 0.54 10.54
N ARG A 75 3.75 -0.77 10.58
CA ARG A 75 5.03 -1.32 10.13
C ARG A 75 5.40 -0.92 8.70
N THR A 76 4.41 -0.74 7.84
CA THR A 76 4.59 -0.49 6.40
C THR A 76 4.34 0.95 5.98
N HIS A 77 3.78 1.79 6.86
CA HIS A 77 3.40 3.18 6.56
C HIS A 77 3.94 4.20 7.58
N LYS A 78 4.74 3.78 8.57
CA LYS A 78 5.56 4.68 9.41
C LYS A 78 7.02 4.69 8.95
N ARG A 79 7.70 5.80 9.21
CA ARG A 79 9.12 5.97 8.94
C ARG A 79 9.93 5.18 9.95
N LYS A 80 10.98 4.49 9.51
CA LYS A 80 11.81 3.68 10.41
C LYS A 80 12.48 4.56 11.46
N GLY A 81 12.30 4.22 12.74
CA GLY A 81 12.91 4.94 13.86
C GLY A 81 12.16 6.20 14.30
N THR A 82 10.99 6.49 13.71
CA THR A 82 10.06 7.52 14.20
C THR A 82 8.65 6.94 14.28
N ASP A 83 7.73 7.65 14.93
CA ASP A 83 6.30 7.29 14.92
C ASP A 83 5.52 7.99 13.79
N ASP A 84 6.23 8.73 12.93
CA ASP A 84 5.61 9.54 11.88
C ASP A 84 5.20 8.71 10.68
N TYR A 85 4.03 9.02 10.14
CA TYR A 85 3.56 8.44 8.88
C TYR A 85 4.40 8.92 7.68
N VAL A 86 4.52 8.04 6.69
CA VAL A 86 5.24 8.30 5.45
C VAL A 86 4.51 9.30 4.54
N SER A 87 3.20 9.44 4.72
CA SER A 87 2.37 10.41 4.00
C SER A 87 1.25 10.95 4.90
N GLU A 88 0.80 12.16 4.59
CA GLU A 88 -0.35 12.76 5.26
C GLU A 88 -1.62 11.93 5.06
N SER A 89 -1.79 11.34 3.86
CA SER A 89 -2.93 10.44 3.59
C SER A 89 -2.97 9.24 4.53
N ALA A 90 -1.83 8.59 4.80
CA ALA A 90 -1.78 7.49 5.74
C ALA A 90 -2.23 7.95 7.14
N ARG A 91 -1.70 9.07 7.62
CA ARG A 91 -2.07 9.68 8.91
C ARG A 91 -3.56 9.99 9.01
N THR A 92 -4.11 10.72 8.03
CA THR A 92 -5.52 11.11 8.01
C THR A 92 -6.45 9.89 8.03
N ILE A 93 -6.10 8.82 7.31
CA ILE A 93 -6.88 7.57 7.28
C ILE A 93 -6.91 6.94 8.67
N VAL A 94 -5.74 6.84 9.33
CA VAL A 94 -5.66 6.29 10.70
C VAL A 94 -6.50 7.12 11.66
N GLU A 95 -6.29 8.44 11.70
CA GLU A 95 -6.99 9.33 12.63
C GLU A 95 -8.51 9.30 12.42
N THR A 96 -8.95 9.22 11.16
CA THR A 96 -10.37 9.12 10.81
C THR A 96 -10.95 7.77 11.23
N TYR A 97 -10.22 6.68 11.00
CA TYR A 97 -10.60 5.34 11.40
C TYR A 97 -10.70 5.22 12.91
N ASP A 98 -9.67 5.63 13.66
CA ASP A 98 -9.63 5.52 15.12
C ASP A 98 -10.77 6.32 15.78
N ARG A 99 -11.04 7.52 15.25
CA ARG A 99 -12.19 8.34 15.69
C ARG A 99 -13.52 7.65 15.40
N ALA A 100 -13.67 7.05 14.22
CA ALA A 100 -14.89 6.34 13.85
C ALA A 100 -15.10 5.07 14.70
N MET A 101 -14.04 4.31 14.97
CA MET A 101 -14.07 3.15 15.87
C MET A 101 -14.52 3.56 17.28
N THR A 102 -13.94 4.63 17.83
CA THR A 102 -14.31 5.16 19.16
C THR A 102 -15.78 5.56 19.22
N ASN A 103 -16.32 6.16 18.15
CA ASN A 103 -17.73 6.58 18.10
C ASN A 103 -18.70 5.41 17.92
N ARG A 104 -18.26 4.36 17.21
CA ARG A 104 -19.12 3.22 16.82
C ARG A 104 -19.19 2.16 17.91
N TYR A 105 -18.09 1.95 18.62
CA TYR A 105 -17.98 0.97 19.71
C TYR A 105 -17.92 1.73 21.03
N ALA A 106 -19.05 1.77 21.76
CA ALA A 106 -19.13 2.40 23.07
C ALA A 106 -18.16 1.73 24.07
N GLU A 107 -17.74 2.49 25.09
CA GLU A 107 -16.93 1.95 26.20
C GLU A 107 -17.56 0.67 26.77
N GLY A 108 -16.78 -0.40 26.82
CA GLY A 108 -17.21 -1.70 27.33
C GLY A 108 -17.78 -2.68 26.28
N THR A 109 -17.92 -2.27 25.02
CA THR A 109 -18.23 -3.21 23.92
C THR A 109 -16.94 -3.83 23.37
N PRO A 110 -16.92 -5.14 23.05
CA PRO A 110 -15.77 -5.75 22.39
C PRO A 110 -15.53 -5.11 21.03
N GLN A 111 -14.41 -4.41 20.88
CA GLN A 111 -14.01 -3.81 19.62
C GLN A 111 -13.31 -4.87 18.76
N PRO A 112 -13.66 -5.04 17.47
CA PRO A 112 -12.93 -5.92 16.58
C PRO A 112 -11.55 -5.35 16.25
N ASP A 113 -10.59 -6.24 15.91
CA ASP A 113 -9.25 -5.84 15.47
C ASP A 113 -9.27 -4.95 14.22
N LEU A 114 -10.28 -5.14 13.35
CA LEU A 114 -10.53 -4.36 12.15
C LEU A 114 -12.03 -4.33 11.86
N ASP A 115 -12.60 -3.14 11.67
CA ASP A 115 -13.88 -2.94 11.01
C ASP A 115 -13.61 -2.54 9.54
N PRO A 116 -13.80 -3.45 8.57
CA PRO A 116 -13.49 -3.19 7.17
C PRO A 116 -14.31 -2.07 6.56
N GLU A 117 -15.59 -1.91 6.95
CA GLU A 117 -16.45 -0.85 6.42
C GLU A 117 -15.95 0.50 6.90
N THR A 118 -15.68 0.61 8.21
CA THR A 118 -15.15 1.84 8.81
C THR A 118 -13.80 2.22 8.20
N TRP A 119 -12.95 1.24 7.89
CA TRP A 119 -11.69 1.51 7.19
C TRP A 119 -11.89 1.98 5.75
N VAL A 120 -12.78 1.33 4.99
CA VAL A 120 -13.09 1.71 3.61
C VAL A 120 -13.59 3.15 3.56
N ASP A 121 -14.45 3.54 4.49
CA ASP A 121 -14.96 4.90 4.60
C ASP A 121 -13.84 5.90 4.96
N ALA A 122 -13.01 5.58 5.95
CA ALA A 122 -11.85 6.40 6.32
C ALA A 122 -10.85 6.57 5.16
N ALA A 123 -10.69 5.53 4.33
CA ALA A 123 -9.85 5.53 3.14
C ALA A 123 -10.45 6.31 1.95
N GLY A 124 -11.69 6.82 2.07
CA GLY A 124 -12.39 7.54 1.01
C GLY A 124 -12.99 6.64 -0.07
N GLY A 125 -13.29 5.39 0.28
CA GLY A 125 -13.90 4.39 -0.58
C GLY A 125 -12.93 3.73 -1.58
N PRO A 126 -13.40 2.71 -2.32
CA PRO A 126 -12.60 2.03 -3.32
C PRO A 126 -12.34 2.92 -4.54
N ARG A 127 -11.08 2.99 -4.98
CA ARG A 127 -10.67 3.65 -6.23
C ARG A 127 -10.13 2.61 -7.19
N LYS A 128 -10.78 2.48 -8.36
CA LYS A 128 -10.46 1.45 -9.37
C LYS A 128 -10.43 0.03 -8.78
N GLY A 129 -11.37 -0.27 -7.88
CA GLY A 129 -11.48 -1.56 -7.21
C GLY A 129 -10.47 -1.81 -6.08
N ARG A 130 -9.68 -0.81 -5.67
CA ARG A 130 -8.68 -0.93 -4.61
C ARG A 130 -8.94 0.02 -3.45
N VAL A 131 -8.63 -0.42 -2.24
CA VAL A 131 -8.73 0.37 -1.00
C VAL A 131 -7.33 0.60 -0.45
N TYR A 132 -7.07 1.81 0.05
CA TYR A 132 -5.76 2.15 0.61
C TYR A 132 -5.44 1.27 1.84
N GLY A 133 -4.21 0.78 1.95
CA GLY A 133 -3.77 -0.10 3.04
C GLY A 133 -4.15 -1.57 2.92
N PHE A 134 -5.13 -1.93 2.07
CA PHE A 134 -5.59 -3.31 1.93
C PHE A 134 -4.90 -4.13 0.82
N GLY A 135 -4.15 -3.48 -0.07
CA GLY A 135 -3.58 -4.16 -1.25
C GLY A 135 -4.66 -4.85 -2.09
N ASP A 136 -4.31 -5.94 -2.79
CA ASP A 136 -5.31 -6.86 -3.37
C ASP A 136 -5.87 -7.83 -2.30
N SER A 137 -5.52 -7.68 -1.01
CA SER A 137 -5.90 -8.59 0.08
C SER A 137 -7.30 -8.35 0.64
N LEU A 138 -8.08 -7.43 0.07
CA LEU A 138 -9.49 -7.19 0.45
C LEU A 138 -10.28 -8.52 0.45
N TRP A 139 -9.99 -9.43 -0.48
CA TRP A 139 -10.63 -10.75 -0.54
C TRP A 139 -10.10 -11.75 0.51
N ILE A 140 -8.83 -11.66 0.91
CA ILE A 140 -8.24 -12.59 1.89
C ILE A 140 -8.77 -12.28 3.29
N LEU A 141 -8.84 -10.99 3.66
CA LEU A 141 -9.30 -10.59 4.99
C LEU A 141 -10.82 -10.71 5.18
N LEU A 142 -11.61 -10.63 4.10
CA LEU A 142 -13.05 -10.91 4.14
C LEU A 142 -13.38 -12.42 4.14
N GLN A 143 -12.40 -13.30 3.94
CA GLN A 143 -12.61 -14.74 3.77
C GLN A 143 -11.90 -15.62 4.81
N CYS A 144 -11.11 -15.02 5.72
CA CYS A 144 -10.47 -15.71 6.84
C CYS A 144 -11.28 -15.65 8.15
N CYS A 145 -12.62 -15.63 8.08
CA CYS A 145 -13.45 -16.17 9.14
C CYS A 145 -13.79 -17.64 8.79
N PRO A 146 -13.05 -18.65 9.29
CA PRO A 146 -13.67 -19.94 9.47
C PRO A 146 -14.65 -19.79 10.63
N HIS A 147 -15.95 -19.84 10.31
CA HIS A 147 -16.93 -20.28 11.30
C HIS A 147 -16.54 -21.69 11.72
N THR A 148 -16.00 -21.84 12.92
CA THR A 148 -16.39 -22.85 13.92
C THR A 148 -15.61 -22.64 15.20
#